data_AF-A0A564Q9E1-F1
#
_entry.id   AF-A0A564Q9E1-F1
#
_cell.length_a   1.000
_cell.length_b   1.000
_cell.length_c   1.000
_cell.angle_alpha   90.00
_cell.angle_beta   90.00
_cell.angle_gamma   90.00
#
_symmetry.space_group_name_H-M   'P 1'
#
loop_
_entity.id
_entity.type
_entity.pdbx_description
1 polymer ?
#
loop_
_entity_poly.entity_id
_entity_poly.type
_entity_poly.pdbx_seq_one_letter_code
_entity_poly.pdbx_strand_id
1 'polypeptide(L)'
;MELNKSELGSEYLKFCELRSDALHTNELDLSKMNWFYPTSLLPLGIFMKERPDISVIPPSNPNVSAYVDIITKSEMSPLSQKSYIPIVQVPLDKNQRDKMLEPLYCKHQQFGGINAFGYFVGELVDNIYQHSNFSTAYIMAQEYSQKRFIDVGIIDNGVSIPGAFEKAGFNVDDDAKALAEAVKGLSTKKDEGERGYGLRSNIKLLTEGLNGRCFNRVKKVVS
;
A
#
# COMPACT_ATOMS: atom_id res chain seq x y z
N MET A 1 -3.05 18.46 6.33
CA MET A 1 -3.96 17.98 5.26
C MET A 1 -5.08 17.24 5.96
N GLU A 2 -6.32 17.77 5.91
CA GLU A 2 -7.44 17.07 6.56
C GLU A 2 -7.76 15.77 5.80
N LEU A 3 -7.78 14.65 6.52
CA LEU A 3 -7.95 13.29 5.97
C LEU A 3 -9.26 13.12 5.17
N ASN A 4 -10.31 13.84 5.54
CA ASN A 4 -11.63 13.79 4.89
C ASN A 4 -11.73 14.60 3.59
N LYS A 5 -10.71 15.41 3.25
CA LYS A 5 -10.73 16.26 2.04
C LYS A 5 -10.16 15.58 0.79
N SER A 6 -9.59 14.37 0.91
CA SER A 6 -9.07 13.62 -0.24
C SER A 6 -9.82 12.29 -0.46
N GLU A 7 -9.90 11.84 -1.72
CA GLU A 7 -10.50 10.55 -2.08
C GLU A 7 -9.80 9.40 -1.36
N LEU A 8 -8.46 9.38 -1.38
CA LEU A 8 -7.65 8.35 -0.70
C LEU A 8 -7.85 8.37 0.83
N GLY A 9 -7.95 9.55 1.44
CA GLY A 9 -8.19 9.67 2.86
C GLY A 9 -9.60 9.20 3.26
N SER A 10 -10.61 9.49 2.43
CA SER A 10 -11.97 9.00 2.61
C SER A 10 -12.06 7.47 2.49
N GLU A 11 -11.33 6.89 1.53
CA GLU A 11 -11.20 5.43 1.41
C GLU A 11 -10.54 4.81 2.63
N TYR A 12 -9.48 5.43 3.16
CA TYR A 12 -8.85 4.92 4.38
C TYR A 12 -9.77 5.05 5.61
N LEU A 13 -10.54 6.13 5.73
CA LEU A 13 -11.51 6.31 6.82
C LEU A 13 -12.61 5.26 6.77
N LYS A 14 -13.07 4.89 5.57
CA LYS A 14 -13.99 3.74 5.38
C LYS A 14 -13.46 2.47 6.02
N PHE A 15 -12.17 2.14 5.81
CA PHE A 15 -11.54 1.00 6.48
C PHE A 15 -11.53 1.17 8.01
N CYS A 16 -11.24 2.37 8.52
CA CYS A 16 -11.19 2.63 9.96
C CYS A 16 -12.55 2.41 10.63
N GLU A 17 -13.61 2.90 10.01
CA GLU A 17 -14.99 2.74 10.47
C GLU A 17 -15.36 1.26 10.52
N LEU A 18 -15.20 0.54 9.40
CA LEU A 18 -15.46 -0.90 9.31
C LEU A 18 -14.69 -1.70 10.36
N ARG A 19 -13.40 -1.40 10.54
CA ARG A 19 -12.57 -2.07 11.55
C ARG A 19 -13.03 -1.75 12.97
N SER A 20 -13.37 -0.50 13.25
CA SER A 20 -13.83 -0.08 14.57
C SER A 20 -15.15 -0.75 14.94
N ASP A 21 -16.10 -0.76 14.01
CA ASP A 21 -17.40 -1.39 14.18
C ASP A 21 -17.24 -2.90 14.39
N ALA A 22 -16.44 -3.57 13.55
CA ALA A 22 -16.18 -4.99 13.68
C ALA A 22 -15.53 -5.38 15.02
N LEU A 23 -14.64 -4.54 15.55
CA LEU A 23 -14.03 -4.76 16.87
C LEU A 23 -15.05 -4.59 18.01
N HIS A 24 -16.11 -3.80 17.81
CA HIS A 24 -17.16 -3.57 18.80
C HIS A 24 -18.27 -4.62 18.75
N THR A 25 -18.67 -5.03 17.54
CA THR A 25 -19.80 -5.96 17.31
C THR A 25 -19.37 -7.41 17.18
N ASN A 26 -18.06 -7.67 16.99
CA ASN A 26 -17.52 -8.96 16.57
C ASN A 26 -18.04 -9.44 15.20
N GLU A 27 -18.49 -8.50 14.37
CA GLU A 27 -19.02 -8.76 13.03
C GLU A 27 -18.56 -7.66 12.06
N LEU A 28 -17.91 -8.07 10.97
CA LEU A 28 -17.55 -7.20 9.87
C LEU A 28 -18.67 -7.20 8.83
N ASP A 29 -19.58 -6.22 8.92
CA ASP A 29 -20.69 -6.07 7.99
C ASP A 29 -20.30 -5.27 6.73
N LEU A 30 -20.16 -5.97 5.60
CA LEU A 30 -19.87 -5.37 4.30
C LEU A 30 -21.12 -5.22 3.42
N SER A 31 -22.32 -5.58 3.90
CA SER A 31 -23.55 -5.67 3.10
C SER A 31 -23.87 -4.36 2.36
N LYS A 32 -23.63 -3.22 2.99
CA LYS A 32 -23.87 -1.87 2.44
C LYS A 32 -22.76 -1.39 1.50
N MET A 33 -21.68 -2.14 1.32
CA MET A 33 -20.54 -1.73 0.52
C MET A 33 -20.78 -1.96 -0.97
N ASN A 34 -20.71 -0.88 -1.74
CA ASN A 34 -20.93 -0.91 -3.19
C ASN A 34 -19.64 -1.12 -3.99
N TRP A 35 -18.47 -0.80 -3.41
CA TRP A 35 -17.17 -0.99 -4.04
C TRP A 35 -16.03 -0.80 -3.03
N PHE A 36 -14.88 -1.44 -3.30
CA PHE A 36 -13.64 -1.20 -2.58
C PHE A 36 -12.49 -0.87 -3.53
N TYR A 37 -11.66 0.08 -3.11
CA TYR A 37 -10.38 0.38 -3.73
C TYR A 37 -9.25 -0.28 -2.93
N PRO A 38 -8.07 -0.55 -3.52
CA PRO A 38 -6.91 -1.04 -2.78
C PRO A 38 -6.63 -0.31 -1.46
N THR A 39 -6.79 1.02 -1.44
CA THR A 39 -6.61 1.86 -0.23
C THR A 39 -7.46 1.41 0.97
N SER A 40 -8.66 0.87 0.73
CA SER A 40 -9.56 0.34 1.77
C SER A 40 -9.51 -1.18 1.88
N LEU A 41 -9.47 -1.90 0.75
CA LEU A 41 -9.54 -3.37 0.73
C LEU A 41 -8.28 -4.05 1.21
N LEU A 42 -7.08 -3.51 0.92
CA LEU A 42 -5.83 -4.11 1.37
C LEU A 42 -5.74 -4.19 2.91
N PRO A 43 -5.87 -3.08 3.66
CA PRO A 43 -5.84 -3.16 5.12
C PRO A 43 -7.01 -3.96 5.70
N LEU A 44 -8.19 -3.93 5.06
CA LEU A 44 -9.34 -4.71 5.50
C LEU A 44 -9.12 -6.22 5.30
N GLY A 45 -8.58 -6.64 4.15
CA GLY A 45 -8.28 -8.03 3.86
C GLY A 45 -7.18 -8.60 4.76
N ILE A 46 -6.19 -7.80 5.14
CA ILE A 46 -5.22 -8.18 6.18
C ILE A 46 -5.92 -8.34 7.52
N PHE A 47 -6.75 -7.38 7.93
CA PHE A 47 -7.53 -7.47 9.17
C PHE A 47 -8.40 -8.74 9.22
N MET A 48 -9.06 -9.11 8.13
CA MET A 48 -9.83 -10.36 8.01
C MET A 48 -8.97 -11.61 8.22
N LYS A 49 -7.72 -11.60 7.72
CA LYS A 49 -6.76 -12.71 7.92
C LYS A 49 -6.25 -12.78 9.36
N GLU A 50 -6.01 -11.64 9.99
CA GLU A 50 -5.54 -11.54 11.38
C GLU A 50 -6.63 -11.83 12.41
N ARG A 51 -7.91 -11.66 12.05
CA ARG A 51 -9.07 -11.83 12.92
C ARG A 51 -10.08 -12.85 12.34
N PRO A 52 -9.70 -14.13 12.24
CA PRO A 52 -10.62 -15.18 11.76
C PRO A 52 -11.79 -15.43 12.73
N ASP A 53 -11.72 -14.88 13.95
CA ASP A 53 -12.77 -14.93 14.98
C ASP A 53 -13.93 -13.96 14.72
N ILE A 54 -13.74 -12.95 13.86
CA ILE A 54 -14.78 -11.99 13.50
C ILE A 54 -15.58 -12.54 12.32
N SER A 55 -16.91 -12.63 12.48
CA SER A 55 -17.82 -13.04 11.41
C SER A 55 -17.85 -11.99 10.30
N VAL A 56 -17.85 -12.40 9.03
CA VAL A 56 -17.88 -11.47 7.88
C VAL A 56 -19.21 -11.62 7.15
N ILE A 57 -19.99 -10.54 7.08
CA ILE A 57 -21.15 -10.45 6.19
C ILE A 57 -20.66 -9.89 4.85
N PRO A 58 -20.81 -10.63 3.74
CA PRO A 58 -20.33 -10.18 2.44
C PRO A 58 -21.16 -9.00 1.88
N PRO A 59 -20.61 -8.26 0.89
CA PRO A 59 -21.37 -7.27 0.15
C PRO A 59 -22.66 -7.83 -0.46
N SER A 60 -23.77 -7.09 -0.39
CA SER A 60 -25.04 -7.54 -0.97
C SER A 60 -24.99 -7.63 -2.50
N ASN A 61 -24.10 -6.88 -3.15
CA ASN A 61 -23.88 -6.99 -4.59
C ASN A 61 -22.99 -8.21 -4.89
N PRO A 62 -23.48 -9.22 -5.63
CA PRO A 62 -22.73 -10.46 -5.87
C PRO A 62 -21.42 -10.24 -6.64
N ASN A 63 -21.34 -9.24 -7.52
CA ASN A 63 -20.11 -8.92 -8.24
C ASN A 63 -19.05 -8.33 -7.32
N VAL A 64 -19.48 -7.51 -6.36
CA VAL A 64 -18.58 -6.91 -5.34
C VAL A 64 -18.13 -7.97 -4.35
N SER A 65 -19.04 -8.87 -3.94
CA SER A 65 -18.69 -10.02 -3.10
C SER A 65 -17.67 -10.92 -3.79
N ALA A 66 -17.90 -11.30 -5.05
CA ALA A 66 -16.97 -12.11 -5.82
C ALA A 66 -15.61 -11.41 -5.99
N TYR A 67 -15.60 -10.09 -6.20
CA TYR A 67 -14.38 -9.30 -6.24
C TYR A 67 -13.60 -9.36 -4.92
N VAL A 68 -14.27 -9.12 -3.78
CA VAL A 68 -13.66 -9.20 -2.44
C VAL A 68 -13.09 -10.59 -2.20
N ASP A 69 -13.83 -11.64 -2.51
CA ASP A 69 -13.36 -13.03 -2.36
C ASP A 69 -12.11 -13.29 -3.20
N ILE A 70 -12.14 -12.91 -4.49
CA ILE A 70 -11.00 -13.09 -5.39
C ILE A 70 -9.77 -12.35 -4.85
N ILE A 71 -9.91 -11.09 -4.45
CA ILE A 71 -8.78 -10.27 -4.01
C ILE A 71 -8.21 -10.76 -2.68
N THR A 72 -9.05 -11.20 -1.75
CA THR A 72 -8.62 -11.55 -0.39
C THR A 72 -8.13 -12.99 -0.26
N LYS A 73 -8.65 -13.91 -1.09
CA LYS A 73 -8.39 -15.36 -0.98
C LYS A 73 -7.53 -15.93 -2.11
N SER A 74 -7.40 -15.28 -3.26
CA SER A 74 -6.62 -15.83 -4.38
C SER A 74 -5.12 -15.73 -4.14
N GLU A 75 -4.40 -16.76 -4.55
CA GLU A 75 -2.95 -16.69 -4.74
C GLU A 75 -2.59 -15.97 -6.04
N MET A 76 -1.36 -15.44 -6.11
CA MET A 76 -0.87 -14.82 -7.34
C MET A 76 -0.67 -15.88 -8.42
N SER A 77 -1.36 -15.74 -9.55
CA SER A 77 -1.07 -16.54 -10.75
C SER A 77 -0.07 -15.77 -11.63
N PRO A 78 1.13 -16.32 -11.92
CA PRO A 78 2.18 -15.64 -12.69
C PRO A 78 1.80 -15.28 -14.13
N LEU A 79 0.69 -15.83 -14.66
CA LEU A 79 0.39 -15.87 -16.10
C LEU A 79 -0.83 -15.07 -16.54
N SER A 80 -1.41 -14.22 -15.67
CA SER A 80 -2.73 -13.67 -15.97
C SER A 80 -2.72 -12.19 -16.36
N GLN A 81 -3.27 -11.86 -17.55
CA GLN A 81 -3.49 -10.51 -18.12
C GLN A 81 -4.52 -9.66 -17.34
N LYS A 82 -4.49 -9.73 -16.02
CA LYS A 82 -5.73 -9.72 -15.23
C LYS A 82 -6.29 -8.39 -14.71
N SER A 83 -6.00 -7.18 -15.18
CA SER A 83 -6.40 -5.90 -14.51
C SER A 83 -6.18 -5.74 -12.98
N TYR A 84 -5.76 -6.75 -12.22
CA TYR A 84 -5.57 -6.69 -10.77
C TYR A 84 -4.42 -7.58 -10.30
N ILE A 85 -3.96 -7.31 -9.08
CA ILE A 85 -3.12 -8.17 -8.25
C ILE A 85 -3.87 -8.36 -6.92
N PRO A 86 -4.18 -9.61 -6.52
CA PRO A 86 -4.83 -9.87 -5.24
C PRO A 86 -3.89 -9.52 -4.07
N ILE A 87 -4.39 -9.59 -2.84
CA ILE A 87 -3.56 -9.35 -1.65
C ILE A 87 -2.54 -10.48 -1.53
N VAL A 88 -1.29 -10.16 -1.88
CA VAL A 88 -0.18 -11.12 -1.89
C VAL A 88 0.91 -10.64 -0.95
N GLN A 89 1.54 -11.59 -0.26
CA GLN A 89 2.67 -11.29 0.62
C GLN A 89 3.90 -11.04 -0.24
N VAL A 90 4.62 -9.96 0.06
CA VAL A 90 5.87 -9.62 -0.61
C VAL A 90 6.97 -10.58 -0.12
N PRO A 91 7.64 -11.36 -1.00
CA PRO A 91 8.58 -12.40 -0.57
C PRO A 91 9.89 -11.83 -0.02
N LEU A 92 10.34 -12.22 1.16
CA LEU A 92 11.61 -11.71 1.76
C LEU A 92 12.85 -11.87 0.87
N ASP A 93 12.82 -12.77 -0.10
CA ASP A 93 13.85 -12.89 -1.13
C ASP A 93 13.65 -11.90 -2.29
N LYS A 94 14.68 -11.13 -2.59
CA LYS A 94 14.68 -10.11 -3.65
C LYS A 94 14.38 -10.69 -5.03
N ASN A 95 14.90 -11.86 -5.39
CA ASN A 95 14.67 -12.46 -6.71
C ASN A 95 13.21 -12.92 -6.87
N GLN A 96 12.62 -13.49 -5.82
CA GLN A 96 11.21 -13.87 -5.80
C GLN A 96 10.28 -12.66 -5.89
N ARG A 97 10.62 -11.58 -5.18
CA ARG A 97 9.91 -10.30 -5.30
C ARG A 97 9.96 -9.74 -6.72
N ASP A 98 11.13 -9.71 -7.35
CA ASP A 98 11.24 -9.11 -8.69
C ASP A 98 10.38 -9.89 -9.71
N LYS A 99 10.33 -11.22 -9.59
CA LYS A 99 9.40 -12.09 -10.36
C LYS A 99 7.92 -11.83 -10.02
N MET A 100 7.61 -11.57 -8.74
CA MET A 100 6.25 -11.23 -8.32
C MET A 100 5.80 -9.88 -8.89
N LEU A 101 6.70 -8.90 -9.02
CA LEU A 101 6.36 -7.57 -9.52
C LEU A 101 6.40 -7.47 -11.05
N GLU A 102 7.04 -8.41 -11.75
CA GLU A 102 7.13 -8.45 -13.21
C GLU A 102 5.77 -8.27 -13.94
N PRO A 103 4.65 -8.89 -13.51
CA PRO A 103 3.34 -8.66 -14.14
C PRO A 103 2.79 -7.24 -13.97
N LEU A 104 3.21 -6.48 -12.95
CA LEU A 104 2.89 -5.04 -12.83
C LEU A 104 3.66 -4.22 -13.86
N TYR A 105 4.91 -4.61 -14.11
CA TYR A 105 5.82 -3.90 -15.01
C TYR A 105 5.43 -4.11 -16.47
N CYS A 106 5.01 -5.32 -16.84
CA CYS A 106 4.72 -5.66 -18.23
C CYS A 106 3.40 -5.09 -18.77
N LYS A 107 2.46 -4.65 -17.91
CA LYS A 107 1.14 -4.15 -18.34
C LYS A 107 1.15 -2.74 -18.95
N HIS A 108 2.20 -1.95 -18.74
CA HIS A 108 2.30 -0.60 -19.32
C HIS A 108 3.58 -0.46 -20.16
N GLN A 109 3.60 -1.02 -21.37
CA GLN A 109 4.70 -0.79 -22.29
C GLN A 109 4.66 0.65 -22.83
N GLN A 110 5.68 1.45 -22.50
CA GLN A 110 6.27 2.41 -23.44
C GLN A 110 7.80 2.34 -23.33
N PHE A 111 8.43 2.22 -24.50
CA PHE A 111 9.86 2.21 -24.87
C PHE A 111 10.91 2.22 -23.75
N GLY A 112 11.75 1.17 -23.69
CA GLY A 112 13.01 1.18 -22.94
C GLY A 112 13.21 0.09 -21.88
N GLY A 113 12.21 -0.76 -21.62
CA GLY A 113 12.40 -2.00 -20.83
C GLY A 113 12.06 -1.93 -19.34
N ILE A 114 11.81 -0.75 -18.77
CA ILE A 114 11.18 -0.58 -17.44
C ILE A 114 10.28 0.65 -17.52
N ASN A 115 8.97 0.52 -17.30
CA ASN A 115 8.11 1.69 -17.23
C ASN A 115 8.34 2.43 -15.90
N ALA A 116 8.24 3.76 -15.91
CA ALA A 116 8.44 4.59 -14.71
C ALA A 116 7.55 4.16 -13.52
N PHE A 117 6.40 3.54 -13.80
CA PHE A 117 5.52 2.94 -12.80
C PHE A 117 6.16 1.74 -12.08
N GLY A 118 6.80 0.84 -12.83
CA GLY A 118 7.47 -0.32 -12.27
C GLY A 118 8.70 0.04 -11.47
N TYR A 119 9.47 1.02 -11.94
CA TYR A 119 10.56 1.61 -11.16
C TYR A 119 10.03 2.19 -9.83
N PHE A 120 8.96 2.99 -9.89
CA PHE A 120 8.33 3.57 -8.70
C PHE A 120 7.86 2.51 -7.68
N VAL A 121 7.17 1.45 -8.13
CA VAL A 121 6.73 0.36 -7.24
C VAL A 121 7.92 -0.40 -6.67
N GLY A 122 8.93 -0.72 -7.49
CA GLY A 122 10.15 -1.40 -7.06
C GLY A 122 10.88 -0.63 -5.97
N GLU A 123 10.99 0.69 -6.12
CA GLU A 123 11.61 1.55 -5.13
C GLU A 123 10.83 1.66 -3.81
N LEU A 124 9.48 1.70 -3.86
CA LEU A 124 8.68 1.65 -2.64
C LEU A 124 8.90 0.33 -1.88
N VAL A 125 8.98 -0.79 -2.61
CA VAL A 125 9.25 -2.09 -2.00
C VAL A 125 10.69 -2.16 -1.48
N ASP A 126 11.69 -1.65 -2.22
CA ASP A 126 13.07 -1.59 -1.74
C ASP A 126 13.21 -0.76 -0.45
N ASN A 127 12.45 0.33 -0.32
CA ASN A 127 12.40 1.11 0.93
C ASN A 127 11.91 0.27 2.11
N ILE A 128 10.88 -0.57 1.92
CA ILE A 128 10.41 -1.49 2.96
C ILE A 128 11.55 -2.43 3.38
N TYR A 129 12.29 -3.00 2.43
CA TYR A 129 13.37 -3.96 2.73
C TYR A 129 14.55 -3.33 3.45
N GLN A 130 14.92 -2.12 3.05
CA GLN A 130 16.09 -1.45 3.60
C GLN A 130 15.81 -0.80 4.97
N HIS A 131 14.57 -0.37 5.21
CA HIS A 131 14.30 0.57 6.31
C HIS A 131 13.23 0.14 7.31
N SER A 132 12.30 -0.74 6.93
CA SER A 132 11.20 -1.08 7.83
C SER A 132 11.58 -2.16 8.85
N ASN A 133 12.56 -3.03 8.59
CA ASN A 133 12.81 -4.22 9.42
C ASN A 133 11.50 -5.03 9.68
N PHE A 134 10.65 -5.11 8.65
CA PHE A 134 9.38 -5.83 8.65
C PHE A 134 9.55 -7.35 8.77
N SER A 135 8.54 -8.02 9.31
CA SER A 135 8.39 -9.48 9.18
C SER A 135 7.40 -9.86 8.07
N THR A 136 6.49 -8.94 7.73
CA THR A 136 5.39 -9.20 6.80
C THR A 136 5.01 -7.92 6.07
N ALA A 137 4.92 -8.01 4.75
CA ALA A 137 4.46 -6.94 3.88
C ALA A 137 3.53 -7.52 2.81
N TYR A 138 2.56 -6.72 2.38
CA TYR A 138 1.55 -7.09 1.40
C TYR A 138 1.43 -6.01 0.32
N ILE A 139 1.11 -6.45 -0.90
CA ILE A 139 0.78 -5.59 -2.03
C ILE A 139 -0.56 -6.01 -2.63
N MET A 140 -1.30 -5.02 -3.12
CA MET A 140 -2.51 -5.19 -3.93
C MET A 140 -2.52 -4.12 -5.02
N ALA A 141 -3.02 -4.45 -6.21
CA ALA A 141 -3.20 -3.46 -7.27
C ALA A 141 -4.50 -3.69 -8.05
N GLN A 142 -5.09 -2.61 -8.55
CA GLN A 142 -6.24 -2.65 -9.44
C GLN A 142 -6.09 -1.60 -10.53
N GLU A 143 -6.16 -2.03 -11.78
CA GLU A 143 -6.30 -1.19 -12.96
C GLU A 143 -7.79 -0.92 -13.22
N TYR A 144 -8.12 0.36 -13.40
CA TYR A 144 -9.44 0.83 -13.77
C TYR A 144 -9.36 1.45 -15.18
N SER A 145 -9.24 0.63 -16.23
CA SER A 145 -8.95 1.11 -17.58
C SER A 145 -9.97 2.14 -18.10
N GLN A 146 -11.27 1.95 -17.77
CA GLN A 146 -12.33 2.93 -18.11
C GLN A 146 -12.19 4.27 -17.38
N LYS A 147 -11.67 4.24 -16.14
CA LYS A 147 -11.38 5.44 -15.34
C LYS A 147 -9.97 5.97 -15.56
N ARG A 148 -9.16 5.27 -16.35
CA ARG A 148 -7.79 5.61 -16.76
C ARG A 148 -6.82 5.81 -15.59
N PHE A 149 -6.94 5.00 -14.55
CA PHE A 149 -5.96 4.99 -13.45
C PHE A 149 -5.70 3.58 -12.92
N ILE A 150 -4.60 3.43 -12.18
CA ILE A 150 -4.26 2.25 -11.40
C ILE A 150 -4.19 2.69 -9.94
N ASP A 151 -4.78 1.91 -9.05
CA ASP A 151 -4.59 2.06 -7.61
C ASP A 151 -3.70 0.91 -7.11
N VAL A 152 -2.71 1.24 -6.27
CA VAL A 152 -1.73 0.31 -5.70
C VAL A 152 -1.65 0.55 -4.21
N GLY A 153 -1.92 -0.49 -3.43
CA GLY A 153 -1.73 -0.51 -1.99
C GLY A 153 -0.50 -1.32 -1.62
N ILE A 154 0.32 -0.79 -0.71
CA ILE A 154 1.44 -1.51 -0.09
C ILE A 154 1.35 -1.27 1.42
N ILE A 155 1.44 -2.34 2.21
CA ILE A 155 1.42 -2.28 3.68
C ILE A 155 2.52 -3.20 4.22
N ASP A 156 3.32 -2.71 5.16
CA ASP A 156 4.26 -3.51 5.94
C ASP A 156 3.99 -3.35 7.45
N ASN A 157 4.46 -4.31 8.25
CA ASN A 157 4.35 -4.30 9.70
C ASN A 157 5.66 -3.89 10.41
N GLY A 158 6.58 -3.25 9.69
CA GLY A 158 7.86 -2.84 10.22
C GLY A 158 7.81 -1.54 11.01
N VAL A 159 9.00 -1.04 11.30
CA VAL A 159 9.27 0.27 11.88
C VAL A 159 8.72 1.34 10.95
N SER A 160 7.85 2.17 11.49
CA SER A 160 7.30 3.29 10.76
C SER A 160 8.34 4.36 10.44
N ILE A 161 8.07 5.23 9.46
CA ILE A 161 8.96 6.35 9.09
C ILE A 161 9.32 7.24 10.31
N PRO A 162 8.37 7.71 11.15
CA PRO A 162 8.68 8.43 12.39
C PRO A 162 9.50 7.57 13.35
N GLY A 163 9.17 6.30 13.54
CA GLY A 163 9.92 5.39 14.41
C GLY A 163 11.37 5.18 13.93
N ALA A 164 11.61 5.16 12.63
CA ALA A 164 12.96 5.08 12.05
C ALA A 164 13.76 6.36 12.31
N PHE A 165 13.10 7.52 12.23
CA PHE A 165 13.70 8.81 12.54
C PHE A 165 14.03 8.94 14.03
N GLU A 166 13.12 8.54 14.92
CA GLU A 166 13.36 8.48 16.38
C GLU A 166 14.56 7.59 16.71
N LYS A 167 14.63 6.38 16.12
CA LYS A 167 15.78 5.47 16.29
C LYS A 167 17.11 6.06 15.79
N ALA A 168 17.07 6.91 14.78
CA ALA A 168 18.25 7.60 14.27
C ALA A 168 18.59 8.88 15.06
N GLY A 169 17.82 9.22 16.10
CA GLY A 169 18.05 10.36 16.99
C GLY A 169 17.42 11.67 16.51
N PHE A 170 16.50 11.64 15.54
CA PHE A 170 15.75 12.82 15.14
C PHE A 170 14.56 13.03 16.06
N ASN A 171 14.30 14.29 16.43
CA ASN A 171 13.10 14.64 17.19
C ASN A 171 11.92 14.90 16.24
N VAL A 172 10.95 13.99 16.24
CA VAL A 172 9.77 14.07 15.36
C VAL A 172 8.50 13.92 16.19
N ASP A 173 7.96 15.08 16.59
CA ASP A 173 6.80 15.15 17.49
C ASP A 173 5.47 14.88 16.78
N ASP A 174 5.48 14.70 15.45
CA ASP A 174 4.30 14.54 14.60
C ASP A 174 4.59 13.64 13.40
N ASP A 175 3.77 12.61 13.21
CA ASP A 175 3.84 11.66 12.09
C ASP A 175 3.74 12.38 10.74
N ALA A 176 2.92 13.44 10.64
CA ALA A 176 2.78 14.22 9.41
C ALA A 176 4.06 15.02 9.11
N LYS A 177 4.73 15.53 10.15
CA LYS A 177 6.03 16.20 10.03
C LYS A 177 7.13 15.21 9.64
N ALA A 178 7.17 14.02 10.23
CA ALA A 178 8.12 12.97 9.86
C ALA A 178 8.00 12.60 8.38
N LEU A 179 6.77 12.41 7.92
CA LEU A 179 6.49 12.13 6.53
C LEU A 179 6.91 13.30 5.64
N ALA A 180 6.55 14.54 5.99
CA ALA A 180 6.94 15.72 5.22
C ALA A 180 8.47 15.85 5.09
N GLU A 181 9.22 15.58 6.14
CA GLU A 181 10.69 15.61 6.11
C GLU A 181 11.27 14.46 5.27
N ALA A 182 10.72 13.25 5.34
CA ALA A 182 11.12 12.14 4.46
C ALA A 182 10.86 12.47 2.97
N VAL A 183 9.72 13.10 2.66
CA VAL A 183 9.39 13.56 1.29
C VAL A 183 10.32 14.69 0.84
N LYS A 184 10.82 15.54 1.74
CA LYS A 184 11.83 16.57 1.43
C LYS A 184 13.24 15.99 1.23
N GLY A 185 13.45 14.71 1.53
CA GLY A 185 14.71 14.00 1.32
C GLY A 185 15.54 13.82 2.59
N LEU A 186 14.98 14.05 3.78
CA LEU A 186 15.65 13.69 5.03
C LEU A 186 15.74 12.16 5.10
N SER A 187 16.95 11.64 5.30
CA SER A 187 17.25 10.21 5.39
C SER A 187 18.06 9.93 6.65
N THR A 188 17.90 8.74 7.21
CA THR A 188 18.59 8.28 8.42
C THR A 188 20.01 7.75 8.15
N LYS A 189 20.45 7.66 6.89
CA LYS A 189 21.83 7.25 6.54
C LYS A 189 22.81 8.38 6.84
N LYS A 190 23.82 8.12 7.68
CA LYS A 190 24.95 9.01 7.95
C LYS A 190 26.07 8.70 6.94
N ASP A 191 26.21 9.56 5.94
CA ASP A 191 27.31 9.74 4.97
C ASP A 191 27.91 8.52 4.24
N GLU A 192 27.77 8.52 2.90
CA GLU A 192 28.86 8.34 1.91
C GLU A 192 28.26 8.39 0.49
N GLY A 193 28.40 9.54 -0.21
CA GLY A 193 28.27 9.64 -1.68
C GLY A 193 26.87 9.57 -2.32
N GLU A 194 25.90 8.86 -1.76
CA GLU A 194 24.56 8.71 -2.33
C GLU A 194 23.53 9.52 -1.55
N ARG A 195 23.32 10.76 -2.02
CA ARG A 195 22.28 11.68 -1.54
C ARG A 195 20.93 10.95 -1.38
N GLY A 196 20.22 11.25 -0.28
CA GLY A 196 18.89 10.74 0.07
C GLY A 196 17.80 11.07 -0.95
N TYR A 197 17.77 10.32 -2.05
CA TYR A 197 16.89 10.54 -3.19
C TYR A 197 15.68 9.61 -3.23
N GLY A 198 15.64 8.52 -2.46
CA GLY A 198 14.61 7.47 -2.56
C GLY A 198 13.17 8.01 -2.55
N LEU A 199 12.63 8.37 -1.39
CA LEU A 199 11.21 8.76 -1.31
C LEU A 199 10.89 10.06 -2.07
N ARG A 200 11.78 11.07 -2.01
CA ARG A 200 11.60 12.35 -2.70
C ARG A 200 11.56 12.21 -4.22
N SER A 201 12.55 11.55 -4.80
CA SER A 201 12.64 11.38 -6.26
C SER A 201 11.54 10.46 -6.76
N ASN A 202 11.14 9.45 -5.99
CA ASN A 202 10.00 8.59 -6.33
C ASN A 202 8.66 9.35 -6.30
N ILE A 203 8.42 10.19 -5.31
CA ILE A 203 7.22 11.03 -5.28
C ILE A 203 7.22 12.00 -6.45
N LYS A 204 8.35 12.62 -6.80
CA LYS A 204 8.46 13.47 -7.99
C LYS A 204 8.21 12.70 -9.28
N LEU A 205 8.78 11.52 -9.44
CA LEU A 205 8.54 10.66 -10.59
C LEU A 205 7.05 10.34 -10.72
N LEU A 206 6.38 10.04 -9.60
CA LEU A 206 4.94 9.80 -9.58
C LEU A 206 4.13 11.06 -9.92
N THR A 207 4.36 12.17 -9.22
CA THR A 207 3.50 13.36 -9.34
C THR A 207 3.79 14.20 -10.58
N GLU A 208 5.06 14.37 -10.93
CA GLU A 208 5.51 15.20 -12.07
C GLU A 208 5.66 14.35 -13.34
N GLY A 209 6.10 13.09 -13.23
CA GLY A 209 6.33 12.21 -14.38
C GLY A 209 5.12 11.37 -14.81
N LEU A 210 4.29 10.94 -13.87
CA LEU A 210 3.15 10.05 -14.12
C LEU A 210 1.78 10.69 -13.84
N ASN A 211 1.73 11.96 -13.42
CA ASN A 211 0.51 12.64 -12.96
C ASN A 211 -0.27 11.85 -11.89
N GLY A 212 0.45 11.09 -11.06
CA GLY A 212 -0.10 10.24 -10.01
C GLY A 212 -0.35 10.99 -8.70
N ARG A 213 -1.13 10.36 -7.81
CA ARG A 213 -1.39 10.82 -6.44
C ARG A 213 -0.91 9.73 -5.46
N CYS A 214 -0.32 10.14 -4.33
CA CYS A 214 0.15 9.23 -3.28
C CYS A 214 -0.49 9.61 -1.95
N PHE A 215 -0.87 8.59 -1.17
CA PHE A 215 -1.31 8.74 0.21
C PHE A 215 -0.49 7.79 1.08
N ASN A 216 0.35 8.36 1.95
CA ASN A 216 1.11 7.60 2.93
C ASN A 216 0.49 7.84 4.30
N ARG A 217 0.15 6.76 5.01
CA ARG A 217 -0.26 6.84 6.41
C ARG A 217 0.62 5.96 7.26
N VAL A 218 1.02 6.53 8.38
CA VAL A 218 1.77 5.87 9.43
C VAL A 218 0.84 5.67 10.62
N LYS A 219 0.97 4.53 11.30
CA LYS A 219 0.41 4.36 12.63
C LYS A 219 1.56 4.08 13.59
N LYS A 220 1.80 4.99 14.54
CA LYS A 220 2.66 4.69 15.69
C LYS A 220 2.01 3.54 16.47
N VAL A 221 2.68 2.39 16.50
CA VAL A 221 2.30 1.31 17.44
C VAL A 221 2.78 1.80 18.79
N VAL A 222 1.85 2.37 19.58
CA VAL A 222 2.12 2.65 20.98
C VAL A 222 2.12 1.29 21.68
N SER A 223 3.31 0.84 22.06
CA SER A 223 3.55 -0.34 22.90
C SER A 223 3.00 -0.13 24.30
#